data_AF-A0A1Y4HDH3-F1
#
_entry.id   AF-A0A1Y4HDH3-F1
#
_cell.length_a   1.000
_cell.length_b   1.000
_cell.length_c   1.000
_cell.angle_alpha   90.00
_cell.angle_beta   90.00
_cell.angle_gamma   90.00
#
_symmetry.space_group_name_H-M   'P 1'
#
loop_
_entity.id
_entity.type
_entity.pdbx_description
1 polymer ?
#
loop_
_entity_poly.entity_id
_entity_poly.type
_entity_poly.pdbx_seq_one_letter_code
_entity_poly.pdbx_strand_id
1 'polypeptide(L)'
;MDILSAKEAAAKALEYVSELSPEAKYIALEGIELSPDQDAWLVIVGYVMASDIPQMALVAANVDMRSRRTYKRLILDAHTLDLRKMEPYEIAA
;
A
#
# COMPACT_ATOMS: atom_id res chain seq x y z
N MET A 1 1.71 4.85 -20.82
CA MET A 1 2.14 3.61 -20.12
C MET A 1 1.03 2.57 -20.17
N ASP A 2 1.38 1.30 -20.11
CA ASP A 2 0.48 0.16 -20.33
C ASP A 2 0.04 -0.53 -19.01
N ILE A 3 -0.87 -1.50 -19.10
CA ILE A 3 -1.38 -2.25 -17.94
C ILE A 3 -0.27 -3.07 -17.26
N LEU A 4 0.76 -3.49 -18.00
CA LEU A 4 1.86 -4.30 -17.46
C LEU A 4 2.72 -3.47 -16.50
N SER A 5 3.15 -2.28 -16.92
CA SER A 5 3.93 -1.36 -16.08
C SER A 5 3.18 -0.96 -14.80
N ALA A 6 1.87 -0.75 -14.85
CA ALA A 6 1.06 -0.51 -13.65
C ALA A 6 1.05 -1.71 -12.69
N LYS A 7 0.97 -2.95 -13.21
CA LYS A 7 1.02 -4.15 -12.37
C LYS A 7 2.38 -4.34 -11.71
N GLU A 8 3.46 -4.05 -12.43
CA GLU A 8 4.83 -4.11 -11.90
C GLU A 8 5.04 -3.07 -10.80
N ALA A 9 4.60 -1.83 -11.01
CA ALA A 9 4.65 -0.78 -9.99
C ALA A 9 3.83 -1.17 -8.74
N ALA A 10 2.64 -1.73 -8.92
CA ALA A 10 1.83 -2.22 -7.80
C ALA A 10 2.53 -3.35 -7.03
N ALA A 11 3.08 -4.35 -7.71
CA ALA A 11 3.83 -5.43 -7.07
C ALA A 11 5.02 -4.89 -6.29
N LYS A 12 5.80 -3.98 -6.90
CA LYS A 12 6.96 -3.37 -6.27
C LYS A 12 6.59 -2.55 -5.03
N ALA A 13 5.48 -1.82 -5.07
CA ALA A 13 4.98 -1.09 -3.90
C ALA A 13 4.65 -2.03 -2.73
N LEU A 14 4.03 -3.18 -2.99
CA LEU A 14 3.72 -4.17 -1.95
C LEU A 14 4.99 -4.79 -1.35
N GLU A 15 6.02 -5.02 -2.17
CA GLU A 15 7.34 -5.45 -1.70
C GLU A 15 7.96 -4.40 -0.76
N TYR A 16 8.00 -3.12 -1.17
CA TYR A 16 8.54 -2.06 -0.33
C TYR A 16 7.84 -1.94 1.01
N VAL A 17 6.51 -2.06 1.06
CA VAL A 17 5.78 -2.04 2.33
C VAL A 17 6.16 -3.25 3.20
N SER A 18 6.32 -4.43 2.60
CA SER A 18 6.73 -5.64 3.34
C SER A 18 8.15 -5.53 3.90
N GLU A 19 9.07 -4.91 3.16
CA GLU A 19 10.46 -4.69 3.58
C GLU A 19 10.58 -3.59 4.65
N LEU A 20 9.93 -2.45 4.44
CA LEU A 20 10.00 -1.28 5.33
C LEU A 20 9.10 -1.42 6.57
N SER A 21 8.10 -2.29 6.52
CA SER A 21 7.19 -2.56 7.63
C SER A 21 6.92 -4.06 7.75
N PRO A 22 7.89 -4.85 8.27
CA PRO A 22 7.75 -6.31 8.41
C PRO A 22 6.57 -6.75 9.28
N GLU A 23 6.12 -5.87 10.17
CA GLU A 23 4.96 -6.07 11.03
C GLU A 23 3.62 -5.82 10.33
N ALA A 24 3.62 -5.28 9.11
CA ALA A 24 2.42 -5.09 8.31
C ALA A 24 1.80 -6.45 7.94
N LYS A 25 0.48 -6.54 8.12
CA LYS A 25 -0.34 -7.70 7.79
C LYS A 25 -1.49 -7.27 6.89
N TYR A 26 -2.04 -8.21 6.13
CA TYR A 26 -3.16 -7.98 5.21
C TYR A 26 -2.91 -6.80 4.24
N ILE A 27 -1.67 -6.70 3.76
CA ILE A 27 -1.24 -5.68 2.80
C ILE A 27 -2.04 -5.84 1.51
N ALA A 28 -2.65 -4.77 1.04
CA ALA A 28 -3.47 -4.75 -0.15
C ALA A 28 -3.23 -3.48 -0.96
N LEU A 29 -3.31 -3.63 -2.28
CA LEU A 29 -3.35 -2.51 -3.21
C LEU A 29 -4.75 -1.87 -3.14
N GLU A 30 -4.80 -0.58 -2.88
CA GLU A 30 -6.05 0.19 -2.78
C GLU A 30 -6.23 1.13 -3.98
N GLY A 31 -5.13 1.57 -4.60
CA GLY A 31 -5.17 2.43 -5.76
C GLY A 31 -3.82 2.53 -6.45
N ILE A 32 -3.85 2.82 -7.74
CA ILE A 32 -2.66 3.14 -8.52
C ILE A 32 -3.02 4.14 -9.59
N GLU A 33 -2.22 5.18 -9.70
CA GLU A 33 -2.33 6.18 -10.75
C GLU A 33 -0.94 6.57 -11.22
N LEU A 34 -0.85 6.99 -12.48
CA LEU A 34 0.35 7.63 -12.99
C LEU A 34 0.22 9.13 -12.70
N SER A 35 1.29 9.73 -12.21
CA SER A 35 1.37 11.17 -12.00
C SER A 35 1.09 11.96 -13.29
N PRO A 36 0.56 13.20 -13.19
CA PRO A 36 0.21 14.01 -14.37
C PRO A 36 1.39 14.29 -15.31
N ASP A 37 2.59 14.42 -14.75
CA ASP A 37 3.88 14.57 -15.41
C ASP A 37 4.46 13.25 -15.93
N GLN A 38 3.81 12.12 -15.63
CA GLN A 38 4.16 10.78 -16.11
C GLN A 38 5.56 10.30 -15.68
N ASP A 39 6.13 10.90 -14.65
CA ASP A 39 7.48 10.60 -14.17
C ASP A 39 7.49 9.66 -12.95
N ALA A 40 6.31 9.48 -12.33
CA ALA A 40 6.14 8.65 -11.13
C ALA A 40 4.80 7.91 -11.09
N TRP A 41 4.81 6.72 -10.50
CA TRP A 41 3.63 5.99 -10.06
C TRP A 41 3.25 6.39 -8.64
N LEU A 42 1.98 6.72 -8.45
CA LEU A 42 1.39 6.99 -7.14
C LEU A 42 0.56 5.77 -6.74
N VAL A 43 1.11 4.96 -5.84
CA VAL A 43 0.50 3.69 -5.42
C VAL A 43 -0.01 3.82 -4.00
N ILE A 44 -1.29 3.52 -3.79
CA ILE A 44 -1.93 3.53 -2.47
C ILE A 44 -1.98 2.09 -1.97
N VAL A 45 -1.36 1.85 -0.82
CA VAL A 45 -1.33 0.55 -0.16
C VAL A 45 -1.96 0.67 1.22
N GLY A 46 -2.88 -0.24 1.52
CA GLY A 46 -3.51 -0.39 2.83
C GLY A 46 -3.00 -1.63 3.55
N TYR A 47 -2.72 -1.53 4.84
CA TYR A 47 -2.31 -2.67 5.67
C TYR A 47 -2.72 -2.46 7.14
N VAL A 48 -2.64 -3.51 7.94
CA VAL A 48 -2.89 -3.46 9.40
C VAL A 48 -1.59 -3.81 10.11
N MET A 49 -1.23 -3.10 11.17
CA MET A 49 -0.07 -3.48 11.97
C MET A 49 -0.38 -4.73 12.80
N ALA A 50 0.58 -5.63 12.96
CA ALA A 50 0.41 -6.82 13.78
C ALA A 50 -0.04 -6.50 15.22
N SER A 51 0.42 -5.39 15.79
CA SER A 51 0.00 -4.88 17.11
C SER A 51 -1.49 -4.53 17.19
N ASP A 52 -2.10 -4.14 16.07
CA ASP A 52 -3.48 -3.65 16.01
C ASP A 52 -4.49 -4.77 15.75
N ILE A 53 -3.98 -5.98 15.47
CA ILE A 53 -4.80 -7.19 15.31
C ILE A 53 -5.10 -7.71 16.73
N PRO A 54 -6.36 -7.68 17.19
CA PRO A 54 -6.71 -8.29 18.47
C PRO A 54 -6.32 -9.76 18.46
N GLN A 55 -5.68 -10.24 19.52
CA GLN A 55 -5.36 -11.68 19.65
C GLN A 55 -6.61 -12.57 19.52
N MET A 56 -7.79 -12.05 19.87
CA MET A 56 -9.09 -12.75 19.69
C MET A 56 -9.72 -12.58 18.30
N ALA A 57 -9.24 -11.67 17.45
CA ALA A 57 -9.78 -11.44 16.10
C ALA A 57 -9.39 -12.55 15.11
N LEU A 58 -8.37 -13.37 15.40
CA LEU A 58 -8.11 -14.58 14.61
C LEU A 58 -9.29 -15.58 14.65
N VAL A 59 -10.19 -15.47 15.64
CA VAL A 59 -11.30 -16.41 15.88
C VAL A 59 -12.65 -15.86 15.40
N ALA A 60 -12.77 -14.54 15.19
CA ALA A 60 -14.03 -13.89 14.83
C ALA A 60 -13.92 -13.21 13.45
N ALA A 61 -14.54 -13.82 12.44
CA ALA A 61 -14.55 -13.36 11.05
C ALA A 61 -15.20 -11.97 10.80
N ASN A 62 -15.65 -11.27 11.84
CA ASN A 62 -16.46 -10.04 11.74
C ASN A 62 -15.83 -8.81 12.42
N VAL A 63 -14.54 -8.82 12.77
CA VAL A 63 -13.89 -7.59 13.22
C VAL A 63 -13.65 -6.70 12.00
N ASP A 64 -14.34 -5.55 11.96
CA ASP A 64 -14.14 -4.55 10.91
C ASP A 64 -12.73 -3.96 10.99
N MET A 65 -11.81 -4.58 10.26
CA MET A 65 -10.41 -4.16 10.17
C MET A 65 -10.23 -2.90 9.31
N ARG A 66 -11.26 -2.40 8.59
CA ARG A 66 -11.11 -1.18 7.79
C ARG A 66 -10.81 0.04 8.65
N SER A 67 -11.43 0.13 9.83
CA SER A 67 -11.17 1.20 10.80
C SER A 67 -9.73 1.21 11.36
N ARG A 68 -8.99 0.11 11.20
CA ARG A 68 -7.63 -0.07 11.70
C ARG A 68 -6.59 -0.14 10.59
N ARG A 69 -7.00 0.04 9.34
CA ARG A 69 -6.06 0.06 8.23
C ARG A 69 -5.27 1.35 8.25
N THR A 70 -3.96 1.19 8.21
CA THR A 70 -3.03 2.24 7.86
C THR A 70 -2.95 2.29 6.34
N TYR A 71 -3.04 3.50 5.79
CA TYR A 71 -2.87 3.73 4.36
C TYR A 71 -1.62 4.55 4.12
N LYS A 72 -0.85 4.13 3.11
CA LYS A 72 0.36 4.81 2.65
C LYS A 72 0.25 5.07 1.16
N ARG A 73 0.77 6.22 0.74
CA ARG A 73 1.05 6.52 -0.66
C ARG A 73 2.54 6.31 -0.90
N LEU A 74 2.88 5.44 -1.83
CA LEU A 74 4.23 5.22 -2.32
C LEU A 74 4.37 5.94 -3.67
N ILE A 75 5.41 6.73 -3.78
CA ILE A 75 5.80 7.43 -5.01
C ILE A 75 6.99 6.66 -5.57
N LEU A 76 6.77 5.94 -6.67
CA LEU A 76 7.80 5.17 -7.37
C LEU A 76 8.20 5.89 -8.65
N ASP A 77 9.47 5.85 -9.01
CA ASP A 77 9.91 6.27 -10.34
C ASP A 77 9.17 5.50 -11.43
N ALA A 78 8.68 6.18 -12.47
CA ALA A 78 7.92 5.56 -13.54
C ALA A 78 8.72 4.48 -14.29
N HIS A 79 10.03 4.66 -14.45
CA HIS A 79 10.87 3.80 -15.28
C HIS A 79 11.65 2.78 -14.46
N THR A 80 12.21 3.18 -13.32
CA THR A 80 13.03 2.29 -12.49
C THR A 80 12.24 1.59 -11.39
N LEU A 81 11.03 2.09 -11.08
CA LEU A 81 10.22 1.67 -9.94
C LEU A 81 10.91 1.89 -8.58
N ASP A 82 11.97 2.70 -8.53
CA ASP A 82 12.64 3.03 -7.28
C ASP A 82 11.73 3.86 -6.38
N LEU A 83 11.69 3.51 -5.10
CA LEU A 83 10.93 4.26 -4.11
C LEU A 83 11.54 5.64 -3.90
N ARG A 84 10.87 6.68 -4.41
CA ARG A 84 11.22 8.08 -4.16
C ARG A 84 10.76 8.54 -2.79
N LYS A 85 9.53 8.16 -2.41
CA LYS A 85 8.92 8.59 -1.13
C LYS A 85 7.81 7.64 -0.70
N MET A 86 7.67 7.46 0.61
CA MET A 86 6.50 6.84 1.23
C MET A 86 5.91 7.79 2.26
N GLU A 87 4.62 8.08 2.16
CA GLU A 87 3.95 9.04 3.04
C GLU A 87 2.58 8.53 3.52
N PRO A 88 2.07 9.04 4.65
CA PRO A 88 0.69 8.76 5.08
C PRO A 88 -0.32 9.14 4.00
N TYR A 89 -1.34 8.31 3.82
CA TYR A 89 -2.49 8.62 2.98
C TYR A 89 -3.74 8.64 3.84
N GLU A 90 -4.46 9.76 3.85
CA GLU A 90 -5.74 9.86 4.54
C GLU A 90 -6.85 9.58 3.54
N ILE A 91 -7.66 8.55 3.82
CA ILE A 91 -8.90 8.35 3.07
C ILE A 91 -9.87 9.42 3.55
N ALA A 92 -10.25 10.34 2.66
CA ALA A 92 -11.39 11.22 2.90
C ALA A 92 -12.64 10.33 3.09
N ALA A 93 -13.20 10.36 4.31
CA ALA A 93 -14.36 9.58 4.72
C ALA A 93 -15.64 10.01 3.99
#